data_AF-A0A2V7B7Q3-F1
#
_entry.id   AF-A0A2V7B7Q3-F1
#
_cell.length_a   1.000
_cell.length_b   1.000
_cell.length_c   1.000
_cell.angle_alpha   90.00
_cell.angle_beta   90.00
_cell.angle_gamma   90.00
#
_symmetry.space_group_name_H-M   'P 1'
#
loop_
_entity.id
_entity.type
_entity.pdbx_description
1 polymer ?
#
loop_
_entity_poly.entity_id
_entity_poly.type
_entity_poly.pdbx_seq_one_letter_code
_entity_poly.pdbx_strand_id
1 'polypeptide(L)' 'MVREAEPRAPRLLDRVRAALRARHYSRRTEGVYVAWIRRYILFHDKRR' A
#
# COMPACT_ATOMS: atom_id res chain seq x y z
N MET A 1 -18.08 19.76 15.68
CA MET A 1 -18.12 18.42 15.07
C MET A 1 -17.17 18.37 13.87
N VAL A 2 -15.89 18.10 14.10
CA VAL A 2 -14.97 17.56 13.09
C VAL A 2 -14.00 16.67 13.84
N ARG A 3 -13.96 15.37 13.51
CA ARG A 3 -12.93 14.46 14.02
C ARG A 3 -11.73 14.64 13.08
N GLU A 4 -10.74 15.43 13.47
CA GLU A 4 -9.43 15.40 12.80
C GLU A 4 -8.88 13.98 12.93
N ALA A 5 -8.73 13.30 11.80
CA ALA A 5 -8.12 11.99 11.78
C ALA A 5 -6.63 12.19 12.12
N GLU A 6 -6.24 11.77 13.32
CA GLU A 6 -4.83 11.59 13.72
C GLU A 6 -4.03 11.04 12.53
N PRO A 7 -2.82 11.57 12.22
CA PRO A 7 -2.01 11.11 11.11
C PRO A 7 -1.53 9.69 11.42
N ARG A 8 -2.38 8.71 11.11
CA ARG A 8 -2.08 7.30 11.28
C ARG A 8 -0.87 7.01 10.41
N ALA A 9 0.18 6.50 11.04
CA ALA A 9 1.42 6.14 10.36
C ALA A 9 1.08 5.41 9.04
N PRO A 10 1.65 5.85 7.90
CA PRO A 10 1.22 5.39 6.59
C PRO A 10 1.33 3.88 6.54
N ARG A 11 0.23 3.22 6.16
CA ARG A 11 0.17 1.75 6.07
C ARG A 11 1.21 1.32 5.04
N LEU A 12 1.70 0.08 5.14
CA LEU A 12 2.71 -0.46 4.23
C LEU A 12 2.36 -0.18 2.75
N LEU A 13 1.10 -0.38 2.36
CA LEU A 13 0.63 -0.16 1.00
C LEU A 13 0.64 1.32 0.58
N ASP A 14 0.46 2.25 1.51
CA ASP A 14 0.51 3.69 1.23
C ASP A 14 1.96 4.12 0.95
N ARG A 15 2.91 3.57 1.73
CA ARG A 15 4.35 3.79 1.49
C ARG A 15 4.79 3.24 0.14
N VAL A 16 4.30 2.06 -0.24
CA VAL A 16 4.56 1.46 -1.56
C VAL A 16 4.02 2.35 -2.68
N ARG A 17 2.79 2.87 -2.56
CA ARG A 17 2.22 3.79 -3.57
C ARG A 17 3.06 5.06 -3.70
N ALA A 18 3.49 5.65 -2.58
CA ALA A 18 4.35 6.83 -2.59
C ALA A 18 5.69 6.55 -3.30
N ALA A 19 6.32 5.41 -3.01
CA ALA A 19 7.56 5.00 -3.67
C ALA A 19 7.38 4.75 -5.18
N LEU A 20 6.25 4.14 -5.59
CA LEU A 20 5.95 3.92 -7.01
C LEU A 20 5.69 5.23 -7.76
N ARG A 21 5.01 6.19 -7.12
CA ARG A 21 4.79 7.54 -7.68
C ARG A 21 6.07 8.35 -7.81
N ALA A 22 6.96 8.25 -6.81
CA ALA A 22 8.28 8.88 -6.88
C ALA A 22 9.13 8.35 -8.05
N ARG A 23 8.85 7.12 -8.51
CA ARG A 23 9.47 6.51 -9.69
C ARG A 23 8.68 6.74 -10.99
N HIS A 24 7.69 7.63 -10.96
CA HIS A 24 6.83 7.98 -12.10
C HIS A 24 6.12 6.79 -12.75
N TYR A 25 5.84 5.73 -11.98
CA TYR A 25 5.00 4.66 -12.50
C TYR A 25 3.57 5.13 -12.69
N SER A 26 2.90 4.58 -13.71
CA SER A 26 1.49 4.85 -13.95
C SER A 26 0.62 4.33 -12.79
N ARG A 27 -0.54 4.96 -12.56
CA ARG A 27 -1.54 4.48 -11.59
C ARG A 27 -1.99 3.05 -11.85
N ARG A 28 -1.98 2.61 -13.11
CA ARG A 28 -2.27 1.22 -13.51
C ARG A 28 -1.22 0.28 -12.95
N THR A 29 0.06 0.63 -13.08
CA THR A 29 1.17 -0.14 -12.53
C THR A 29 1.14 -0.15 -11.00
N GLU A 30 0.84 0.98 -10.36
CA GLU A 30 0.65 1.05 -8.89
C GLU A 30 -0.36 0.00 -8.39
N GLY A 31 -1.52 -0.11 -9.05
CA GLY A 31 -2.57 -1.04 -8.68
C GLY A 31 -2.13 -2.51 -8.74
N VAL A 32 -1.39 -2.88 -9.80
CA VAL A 32 -0.88 -4.24 -9.98
C VAL A 32 0.12 -4.62 -8.89
N TYR A 33 1.08 -3.75 -8.59
CA TYR A 33 2.08 -4.00 -7.55
C TYR A 33 1.45 -4.11 -6.16
N VAL A 34 0.53 -3.19 -5.81
CA VAL A 34 -0.19 -3.23 -4.53
C VAL A 34 -1.02 -4.51 -4.39
N ALA A 35 -1.65 -4.97 -5.48
CA ALA A 35 -2.43 -6.21 -5.48
C ALA A 35 -1.53 -7.44 -5.25
N TRP A 36 -0.37 -7.53 -5.90
CA TRP A 36 0.60 -8.61 -5.68
C TRP A 36 1.17 -8.62 -4.27
N ILE A 37 1.51 -7.45 -3.72
CA ILE A 37 2.01 -7.34 -2.34
C ILE A 37 0.93 -7.79 -1.34
N ARG A 38 -0.33 -7.39 -1.54
CA ARG A 38 -1.44 -7.85 -0.70
C ARG A 38 -1.60 -9.37 -0.76
N ARG A 39 -1.53 -9.95 -1.97
CA ARG A 39 -1.62 -11.40 -2.17
C ARG A 39 -0.45 -12.13 -1.50
N TYR A 40 0.76 -11.58 -1.61
CA TYR A 40 1.96 -12.11 -0.95
C TYR A 40 1.80 -12.13 0.57
N ILE A 41 1.39 -11.01 1.18
CA ILE A 41 1.18 -10.93 2.63
C ILE A 41 0.14 -11.98 3.07
N LEU A 42 -1.03 -12.03 2.42
CA LEU A 42 -2.08 -12.99 2.77
C LEU A 42 -1.65 -14.46 2.58
N PHE A 43 -0.80 -14.74 1.60
CA PHE A 43 -0.29 -16.08 1.36
C PHE A 43 0.73 -16.52 2.41
N HIS A 44 1.60 -15.61 2.85
CA HIS A 44 2.64 -15.90 3.84
C HIS A 44 2.12 -15.87 5.29
N ASP A 45 1.11 -15.07 5.58
CA ASP A 45 0.48 -14.95 6.92
C ASP A 45 -0.28 -16.23 7.33
N LYS A 46 -0.63 -17.11 6.37
CA LYS A 46 -1.25 -18.42 6.65
C LYS A 46 -0.26 -19.55 6.96
N ARG A 47 1.05 -19.30 6.93
CA ARG A 47 2.09 -20.35 6.98
C ARG A 47 2.85 -20.39 8.31
N ARG A 48 2.17 -20.13 9.43
CA ARG A 48 2.68 -20.34 10.77
C ARG A 48 1.62 -20.95 11.68
#